data_AF-A0A8H6HC31-F1
#
_entry.id   AF-A0A8H6HC31-F1
#
_cell.length_a   1.000
_cell.length_b   1.000
_cell.length_c   1.000
_cell.angle_alpha   90.00
_cell.angle_beta   90.00
_cell.angle_gamma   90.00
#
_symmetry.space_group_name_H-M   'P 1'
#
loop_
_entity.id
_entity.type
_entity.pdbx_description
1 polymer ?
#
loop_
_entity_poly.entity_id
_entity_poly.type
_entity_poly.pdbx_seq_one_letter_code
_entity_poly.pdbx_strand_id
1 'polypeptide(L)'
;LQTKFESTDRLELLHGRKEEDHAGEEVQQVRKLRQYLRVYNPGHRRALARMLLSDHRLASRVRRYTGGEVEQQCRFCEGAVESVVHVWLECEGNEELVEQRRGYVQQ
;
A
#
# COMPACT_ATOMS: atom_id res chain seq x y z
N LEU A 1 -17.78 -0.12 11.97
CA LEU A 1 -16.34 0.14 11.75
C LEU A 1 -15.89 -0.43 10.41
N GLN A 2 -16.16 -1.72 10.14
CA GLN A 2 -15.94 -2.37 8.85
C GLN A 2 -16.42 -1.54 7.64
N THR A 3 -17.69 -1.15 7.63
CA THR A 3 -18.29 -0.34 6.56
C THR A 3 -17.59 1.01 6.35
N LYS A 4 -17.04 1.62 7.41
CA LYS A 4 -16.28 2.87 7.31
C LYS A 4 -14.89 2.65 6.70
N PHE A 5 -14.30 1.49 6.93
CA PHE A 5 -13.05 1.07 6.28
C PHE A 5 -13.30 0.80 4.81
N GLU A 6 -14.36 0.06 4.46
CA GLU A 6 -14.67 -0.27 3.07
C GLU A 6 -15.13 0.93 2.24
N SER A 7 -15.78 1.91 2.87
CA SER A 7 -16.25 3.12 2.18
C SER A 7 -15.17 4.18 2.00
N THR A 8 -13.93 3.98 2.48
CA THR A 8 -12.89 5.01 2.39
C THR A 8 -11.86 4.69 1.33
N ASP A 9 -11.74 5.52 0.31
CA ASP A 9 -10.75 5.30 -0.76
C ASP A 9 -9.28 5.42 -0.26
N ARG A 10 -9.06 5.80 1.00
CA ARG A 10 -7.76 6.08 1.63
C ARG A 10 -7.04 4.84 2.15
N LEU A 11 -7.56 3.64 1.90
CA LEU A 11 -7.01 2.40 2.46
C LEU A 11 -6.96 1.29 1.40
N GLU A 12 -6.54 1.65 0.19
CA GLU A 12 -6.54 0.77 -0.99
C GLU A 12 -5.84 -0.58 -0.73
N LEU A 13 -4.76 -0.59 0.06
CA LEU A 13 -4.04 -1.82 0.43
C LEU A 13 -4.70 -2.64 1.56
N LEU A 14 -5.69 -2.07 2.25
CA LEU A 14 -6.36 -2.71 3.39
C LEU A 14 -7.76 -3.22 3.04
N HIS A 15 -8.32 -2.80 1.90
CA HIS A 15 -9.64 -3.21 1.43
C HIS A 15 -9.69 -4.67 1.01
N GLY A 16 -10.84 -5.32 1.24
CA GLY A 16 -11.13 -6.66 0.71
C GLY A 16 -10.22 -7.80 1.21
N ARG A 17 -9.26 -7.52 2.10
CA ARG A 17 -8.32 -8.54 2.58
C ARG A 17 -9.05 -9.52 3.50
N LYS A 18 -9.10 -10.78 3.07
CA LYS A 18 -9.53 -11.91 3.89
C LYS A 18 -8.30 -12.56 4.55
N GLU A 19 -8.48 -13.04 5.77
CA GLU A 19 -7.50 -13.86 6.48
C GLU A 19 -8.22 -15.10 6.99
N GLU A 20 -7.54 -16.24 6.99
CA GLU A 20 -8.05 -17.44 7.66
C GLU A 20 -8.18 -17.16 9.16
N ASP A 21 -9.34 -17.49 9.72
CA ASP A 21 -9.53 -17.53 11.16
C ASP A 21 -9.02 -18.84 11.78
N HIS A 22 -9.23 -18.99 13.09
CA HIS A 22 -8.84 -20.19 13.81
C HIS A 22 -9.60 -21.46 13.39
N ALA A 23 -10.71 -21.31 12.66
CA ALA A 23 -11.50 -22.41 12.10
C ALA A 23 -11.13 -22.71 10.63
N GLY A 24 -10.23 -21.93 10.03
CA GLY A 24 -9.82 -22.08 8.63
C GLY A 24 -10.76 -21.38 7.63
N GLU A 25 -11.67 -20.54 8.12
CA GLU A 25 -12.61 -19.80 7.25
C GLU A 25 -12.00 -18.47 6.81
N GLU A 26 -12.17 -18.12 5.53
CA GLU A 26 -11.73 -16.83 5.00
C GLU A 26 -12.63 -15.70 5.48
N VAL A 27 -12.18 -14.97 6.50
CA VAL A 27 -12.93 -13.85 7.08
C VAL A 27 -12.19 -12.53 6.93
N GLN A 28 -12.94 -11.46 6.70
CA GLN A 28 -12.36 -10.12 6.59
C GLN A 28 -12.09 -9.54 7.99
N GLN A 29 -10.84 -9.57 8.44
CA GLN A 29 -10.46 -9.09 9.78
C GLN A 29 -9.88 -7.67 9.74
N VAL A 30 -10.69 -6.68 10.14
CA VAL A 30 -10.24 -5.27 10.17
C VAL A 30 -9.52 -4.87 11.47
N ARG A 31 -9.70 -5.60 12.58
CA ARG A 31 -9.14 -5.23 13.90
C ARG A 31 -8.03 -6.17 14.39
N LYS A 32 -7.12 -6.59 13.52
CA LYS A 32 -5.98 -7.45 13.88
C LYS A 32 -4.66 -6.75 13.60
N LEU A 33 -3.70 -6.85 14.54
CA LEU A 33 -2.33 -6.44 14.29
C LEU A 33 -1.74 -7.41 13.25
N ARG A 34 -1.50 -6.89 12.06
CA ARG A 34 -1.09 -7.69 10.91
C ARG A 34 0.38 -8.09 11.05
N GLN A 35 0.73 -9.29 10.59
CA GLN A 35 2.08 -9.84 10.75
C GLN A 35 3.14 -8.99 10.05
N TYR A 36 2.83 -8.46 8.86
CA TYR A 36 3.73 -7.56 8.14
C TYR A 36 3.98 -6.22 8.88
N LEU A 37 3.18 -5.87 9.90
CA LEU A 37 3.45 -4.73 10.77
C LEU A 37 4.39 -5.07 11.94
N ARG A 38 4.76 -6.35 12.13
CA ARG A 38 5.74 -6.81 13.10
C ARG A 38 7.17 -6.57 12.61
N VAL A 39 7.42 -5.38 12.07
CA VAL A 39 8.75 -4.94 11.66
C VAL A 39 9.52 -4.50 12.90
N TYR A 40 10.69 -5.09 13.14
CA TYR A 40 11.50 -4.79 14.32
C TYR A 40 11.94 -3.32 14.35
N ASN A 41 12.47 -2.83 13.24
CA ASN A 41 12.91 -1.44 13.10
C ASN A 41 11.71 -0.47 13.21
N PRO A 42 11.70 0.44 14.21
CA PRO A 42 10.60 1.39 14.42
C PRO A 42 10.39 2.37 13.25
N GLY A 43 11.46 2.75 12.55
CA GLY A 43 11.39 3.62 11.37
C GLY A 43 10.66 2.95 10.21
N HIS A 44 11.02 1.70 9.91
CA HIS A 44 10.36 0.91 8.86
C HIS A 44 8.88 0.66 9.19
N ARG A 45 8.58 0.35 10.47
CA ARG A 45 7.19 0.17 10.91
C ARG A 45 6.35 1.43 10.72
N ARG A 46 6.90 2.62 11.02
CA ARG A 46 6.22 3.90 10.77
C ARG A 46 6.05 4.16 9.27
N ALA A 47 7.07 3.90 8.47
CA ALA A 47 6.99 4.06 7.02
C ALA A 47 5.89 3.16 6.43
N LEU A 48 5.84 1.89 6.83
CA LEU A 48 4.82 0.95 6.39
C LEU A 48 3.41 1.35 6.84
N ALA A 49 3.25 1.78 8.10
CA ALA A 49 1.97 2.29 8.59
C ALA A 49 1.50 3.52 7.80
N ARG A 50 2.40 4.46 7.48
CA ARG A 50 2.09 5.62 6.64
C ARG A 50 1.62 5.21 5.25
N MET A 51 2.29 4.25 4.63
CA MET A 51 1.88 3.73 3.32
C MET A 51 0.48 3.12 3.35
N LEU A 52 0.21 2.26 4.34
CA LEU A 52 -1.06 1.55 4.45
C LEU A 52 -2.26 2.45 4.83
N LEU A 53 -2.00 3.53 5.55
CA LEU A 53 -3.02 4.50 5.98
C LEU A 53 -3.16 5.68 5.00
N SER A 54 -2.56 5.57 3.81
CA SER A 54 -2.44 6.66 2.82
C SER A 54 -1.91 7.98 3.39
N ASP A 55 -1.00 7.93 4.36
CA ASP A 55 -0.23 9.08 4.86
C ASP A 55 1.12 9.18 4.13
N HIS A 56 1.06 9.19 2.78
CA HIS A 56 2.22 9.25 1.90
C HIS A 56 2.09 10.39 0.88
N ARG A 57 3.23 10.79 0.30
CA ARG A 57 3.32 11.90 -0.67
C ARG A 57 3.20 11.49 -2.14
N LEU A 58 2.83 10.25 -2.42
CA LEU A 58 2.61 9.81 -3.81
C LEU A 58 1.50 10.64 -4.49
N ALA A 59 1.63 10.87 -5.80
CA ALA A 59 0.76 11.79 -6.55
C ALA A 59 -0.72 11.42 -6.44
N SER A 60 -1.07 10.12 -6.37
CA SER A 60 -2.45 9.66 -6.16
C SER A 60 -3.10 10.26 -4.89
N ARG A 61 -2.31 10.50 -3.84
CA ARG A 61 -2.76 11.10 -2.59
C ARG A 61 -2.82 12.62 -2.68
N VAL A 62 -1.78 13.24 -3.25
CA VAL A 62 -1.69 14.70 -3.40
C VAL A 62 -2.86 15.21 -4.25
N ARG A 63 -3.18 14.53 -5.35
CA ARG A 63 -4.31 14.86 -6.23
C ARG A 63 -5.65 14.95 -5.52
N ARG A 64 -5.90 14.05 -4.55
CA ARG A 64 -7.15 14.05 -3.77
C ARG A 64 -7.29 15.28 -2.88
N TYR A 65 -6.18 15.89 -2.50
CA TYR A 65 -6.16 17.13 -1.71
C TYR A 65 -6.14 18.38 -2.59
N THR A 66 -5.50 18.33 -3.76
CA THR A 66 -5.34 19.48 -4.66
C THR A 66 -6.41 19.59 -5.74
N GLY A 67 -7.35 18.63 -5.84
CA GLY A 67 -8.48 18.74 -6.77
C GLY A 67 -8.17 18.41 -8.23
N GLY A 68 -7.01 17.78 -8.53
CA GLY A 68 -6.74 17.24 -9.87
C GLY A 68 -5.62 17.91 -10.67
N GLU A 69 -5.03 19.00 -10.18
CA GLU A 69 -4.13 19.88 -10.95
C GLU A 69 -2.68 19.36 -11.17
N VAL A 70 -2.32 18.19 -10.63
CA VAL A 70 -0.93 17.72 -10.64
C VAL A 70 -0.75 16.61 -11.70
N GLU A 71 0.28 16.73 -12.53
CA GLU A 71 0.68 15.66 -13.45
C GLU A 71 1.03 14.39 -12.67
N GLN A 72 0.49 13.27 -13.17
CA GLN A 72 0.22 12.07 -12.37
C GLN A 72 1.22 10.96 -12.61
N GLN A 73 2.19 11.21 -13.48
CA GLN A 73 3.11 10.20 -13.94
C GLN A 73 4.02 9.76 -12.79
N CYS A 74 4.20 8.45 -12.68
CA CYS A 74 5.10 7.84 -11.73
C CYS A 74 6.48 8.48 -11.85
N ARG A 75 7.06 8.94 -10.74
CA ARG A 75 8.40 9.54 -10.72
C ARG A 75 9.52 8.61 -11.21
N PHE A 76 9.23 7.33 -11.37
CA PHE A 76 10.19 6.31 -11.78
C PHE A 76 10.06 5.97 -13.26
N CYS A 77 8.85 5.59 -13.71
CA CYS A 77 8.66 5.14 -15.09
C CYS A 77 7.99 6.15 -16.01
N GLU A 78 7.43 7.23 -15.45
CA GLU A 78 6.66 8.27 -16.15
C GLU A 78 5.45 7.76 -16.98
N GLY A 79 5.15 6.46 -16.98
CA GLY A 79 4.16 5.83 -17.86
C GLY A 79 2.80 5.53 -17.24
N ALA A 80 2.66 5.65 -15.92
CA ALA A 80 1.43 5.30 -15.20
C ALA A 80 1.17 6.25 -14.03
N VAL A 81 -0.03 6.20 -13.46
CA VAL A 81 -0.39 7.00 -12.28
C VAL A 81 0.46 6.59 -11.06
N GLU A 82 1.04 7.55 -10.37
CA GLU A 82 1.82 7.32 -9.15
C GLU A 82 0.92 6.92 -7.96
N SER A 83 0.57 5.64 -7.88
CA SER A 83 -0.16 5.01 -6.76
C SER A 83 0.77 4.15 -5.91
N VAL A 84 0.30 3.72 -4.72
CA VAL A 84 1.08 2.82 -3.88
C VAL A 84 1.30 1.48 -4.59
N VAL A 85 0.22 0.92 -5.14
CA VAL A 85 0.25 -0.36 -5.87
C VAL A 85 1.25 -0.28 -7.02
N HIS A 86 1.17 0.79 -7.83
CA HIS A 86 2.08 0.97 -8.94
C HIS A 86 3.53 1.05 -8.46
N VAL A 87 3.87 2.00 -7.57
CA VAL A 87 5.26 2.22 -7.15
C VAL A 87 5.86 0.99 -6.46
N TRP A 88 5.11 0.39 -5.53
CA TRP A 88 5.65 -0.69 -4.68
C TRP A 88 5.60 -2.06 -5.33
N LEU A 89 4.59 -2.36 -6.14
CA LEU A 89 4.34 -3.73 -6.61
C LEU A 89 4.60 -3.93 -8.11
N GLU A 90 4.46 -2.89 -8.93
CA GLU A 90 4.41 -3.03 -10.39
C GLU A 90 5.51 -2.25 -11.11
N CYS A 91 5.95 -1.10 -10.58
CA CYS A 91 6.73 -0.13 -11.32
C CYS A 91 8.14 -0.63 -11.62
N GLU A 92 8.49 -0.79 -12.89
CA GLU A 92 9.81 -1.23 -13.33
C GLU A 92 10.77 -0.08 -13.65
N GLY A 93 10.36 1.18 -13.44
CA GLY A 93 11.20 2.35 -13.72
C GLY A 93 12.34 2.59 -12.75
N ASN A 94 12.54 1.71 -11.75
CA ASN A 94 13.64 1.78 -10.81
C ASN A 94 14.22 0.38 -10.57
N GLU A 95 15.45 0.17 -11.03
CA GLU A 95 16.11 -1.14 -10.99
C GLU A 95 16.29 -1.67 -9.56
N GLU A 96 16.67 -0.82 -8.60
CA GLU A 96 16.84 -1.21 -7.20
C GLU A 96 15.53 -1.75 -6.59
N LEU A 97 14.39 -1.10 -6.85
CA LEU A 97 13.08 -1.57 -6.40
C LEU A 97 12.68 -2.89 -7.07
N VAL A 98 13.02 -3.07 -8.35
CA VAL A 98 12.76 -4.32 -9.09
C VAL A 98 13.57 -5.46 -8.48
N GLU A 99 14.84 -5.25 -8.18
CA GLU A 99 15.71 -6.23 -7.53
C GLU A 99 15.19 -6.62 -6.14
N GLN A 100 14.82 -5.64 -5.32
CA GLN A 100 14.25 -5.90 -3.99
C GLN A 100 12.96 -6.72 -4.05
N ARG A 101 12.06 -6.43 -5.01
CA ARG A 101 10.85 -7.24 -5.20
C ARG A 101 11.16 -8.67 -5.60
N ARG A 102 12.09 -8.87 -6.55
CA ARG A 102 12.49 -10.21 -7.00
C ARG A 102 13.08 -11.02 -5.85
N GLY A 103 13.91 -10.39 -5.02
CA GLY A 103 14.48 -11.01 -3.82
C GLY A 103 13.45 -11.39 -2.76
N TYR A 104 12.29 -10.73 -2.72
CA TYR A 104 11.19 -11.07 -1.80
C TYR A 104 10.34 -12.26 -2.29
N VAL A 105 10.08 -12.37 -3.60
CA VAL A 105 9.27 -13.46 -4.18
C VAL A 105 9.96 -14.82 -4.10
N GLN A 106 11.28 -14.84 -3.94
CA GLN A 106 12.10 -16.06 -3.86
C GLN A 106 12.33 -16.58 -2.42
N GLN A 107 11.72 -15.95 -1.41
CA GLN A 107 11.78 -16.36 0.00
C GLN A 107 10.48 -17.03 0.45
#